data_AF-A0A355T747-F1
#
_entry.id   AF-A0A355T747-F1
#
_cell.length_a   1.000
_cell.length_b   1.000
_cell.length_c   1.000
_cell.angle_alpha   90.00
_cell.angle_beta   90.00
_cell.angle_gamma   90.00
#
_symmetry.space_group_name_H-M   'P 1'
#
loop_
_entity.id
_entity.type
_entity.pdbx_description
1 polymer ?
#
loop_
_entity_poly.entity_id
_entity_poly.type
_entity_poly.pdbx_seq_one_letter_code
_entity_poly.pdbx_strand_id
1 'polypeptide(L)'
;DTDSEVVAHLISSHLKSGLTPVEAAKAAFDMLEGAFALGVVFQGEEDLIVGARRGSPLAVGYGDGAMYLGSDAFALAPMTNRVTFLDDGDWAEIRRDSVTIRNAAGDVVERPIKITDASSQLVDKGNHRHFMA
;
A
#
# COMPACT_ATOMS: atom_id res chain seq x y z
N ASP A 1 -7.74 22.45 -2.35
CA ASP A 1 -7.55 21.50 -3.45
C ASP A 1 -6.26 20.75 -3.29
N THR A 2 -6.37 19.43 -3.20
CA THR A 2 -5.22 18.51 -3.30
C THR A 2 -5.48 17.59 -4.48
N ASP A 3 -4.43 17.26 -5.23
CA ASP A 3 -4.47 16.25 -6.29
C ASP A 3 -5.00 14.89 -5.80
N SER A 4 -4.72 14.55 -4.54
CA SER A 4 -5.21 13.35 -3.86
C SER A 4 -6.74 13.29 -3.73
N GLU A 5 -7.43 14.42 -3.63
CA GLU A 5 -8.89 14.47 -3.54
C GLU A 5 -9.58 13.98 -4.82
N VAL A 6 -8.95 14.23 -5.98
CA VAL A 6 -9.45 13.79 -7.29
C VAL A 6 -9.52 12.27 -7.37
N VAL A 7 -8.55 11.56 -6.76
CA VAL A 7 -8.51 10.10 -6.72
C VAL A 7 -9.73 9.55 -5.97
N ALA A 8 -10.06 10.13 -4.81
CA ALA A 8 -11.20 9.69 -4.01
C ALA A 8 -12.54 9.91 -4.73
N HIS A 9 -12.71 11.05 -5.40
CA HIS A 9 -13.91 11.34 -6.20
C HIS A 9 -14.02 10.41 -7.42
N LEU A 10 -12.90 10.09 -8.07
CA LEU A 10 -12.88 9.18 -9.22
C LEU A 10 -13.30 7.76 -8.82
N ILE A 11 -12.73 7.23 -7.74
CA ILE A 11 -13.12 5.93 -7.17
C ILE A 11 -14.61 5.95 -6.78
N SER A 12 -15.06 7.02 -6.13
CA SER A 12 -16.47 7.19 -5.75
C SER A 12 -17.42 7.21 -6.95
N SER A 13 -17.01 7.80 -8.07
CA SER A 13 -17.78 7.79 -9.32
C SER A 13 -17.94 6.38 -9.87
N HIS A 14 -16.86 5.60 -9.88
CA HIS A 14 -16.86 4.20 -10.31
C HIS A 14 -17.75 3.32 -9.42
N LEU A 15 -17.70 3.49 -8.10
CA LEU A 15 -18.60 2.81 -7.17
C LEU A 15 -20.08 3.12 -7.48
N LYS A 16 -20.41 4.39 -7.74
CA LYS A 16 -21.78 4.80 -8.09
C LYS A 16 -22.26 4.22 -9.42
N SER A 17 -21.34 3.85 -10.31
CA SER A 17 -21.66 3.14 -11.56
C SER A 17 -21.88 1.63 -11.38
N GLY A 18 -21.73 1.09 -10.17
CA GLY A 18 -22.00 -0.30 -9.83
C GLY A 18 -20.77 -1.21 -9.83
N LEU A 19 -19.56 -0.67 -9.98
CA LEU A 19 -18.32 -1.44 -9.82
C LEU A 19 -18.11 -1.82 -8.35
N THR A 20 -17.51 -2.98 -8.12
CA THR A 20 -17.05 -3.38 -6.78
C THR A 20 -15.93 -2.45 -6.29
N PRO A 21 -15.64 -2.39 -4.98
CA PRO A 21 -14.54 -1.59 -4.44
C PRO A 21 -13.19 -1.78 -5.12
N VAL A 22 -12.81 -3.04 -5.37
CA VAL A 22 -11.57 -3.39 -6.05
C VAL A 22 -11.56 -2.89 -7.49
N GLU A 23 -12.63 -3.17 -8.25
CA GLU A 23 -12.77 -2.73 -9.64
C GLU A 23 -12.78 -1.20 -9.76
N ALA A 24 -13.43 -0.52 -8.83
CA ALA A 24 -13.50 0.94 -8.79
C ALA A 24 -12.13 1.58 -8.51
N ALA A 25 -11.36 1.04 -7.57
CA ALA A 25 -9.98 1.46 -7.34
C ALA A 25 -9.10 1.21 -8.56
N LYS A 26 -9.18 0.01 -9.14
CA LYS A 26 -8.38 -0.33 -10.34
C LYS A 26 -8.70 0.59 -11.52
N ALA A 27 -9.98 0.82 -11.80
CA ALA A 27 -10.42 1.72 -12.86
C ALA A 27 -9.89 3.14 -12.64
N ALA A 28 -9.88 3.62 -11.39
CA ALA A 28 -9.29 4.91 -11.06
C ALA A 28 -7.77 4.93 -11.30
N PHE A 29 -7.03 3.91 -10.85
CA PHE A 29 -5.57 3.84 -11.02
C PHE A 29 -5.14 3.85 -12.48
N ASP A 30 -5.90 3.21 -13.37
CA ASP A 30 -5.64 3.18 -14.81
C ASP A 30 -5.74 4.56 -15.47
N MET A 31 -6.48 5.49 -14.84
CA MET A 31 -6.64 6.86 -15.33
C MET A 31 -5.61 7.83 -14.73
N LEU A 32 -4.87 7.45 -13.69
CA LEU A 32 -3.92 8.35 -13.04
C LEU A 32 -2.65 8.51 -13.88
N GLU A 33 -2.10 9.72 -13.91
CA GLU A 33 -0.81 10.08 -14.53
C GLU A 33 0.19 10.57 -13.46
N GLY A 34 1.50 10.37 -13.66
CA GLY A 34 2.53 10.73 -12.68
C GLY A 34 2.88 9.65 -11.63
N ALA A 35 3.60 10.04 -10.58
CA ALA A 35 4.04 9.13 -9.51
C ALA A 35 3.10 9.18 -8.30
N PHE A 36 2.71 8.01 -7.78
CA PHE A 36 1.87 7.85 -6.61
C PHE A 36 2.17 6.55 -5.86
N ALA A 37 1.87 6.55 -4.56
CA ALA A 37 1.74 5.36 -3.73
C ALA A 37 0.46 5.52 -2.92
N LEU A 38 -0.53 4.69 -3.19
CA LEU A 38 -1.88 4.85 -2.67
C LEU A 38 -2.29 3.64 -1.84
N GLY A 39 -3.03 3.90 -0.76
CA GLY A 39 -3.78 2.91 0.01
C GLY A 39 -5.21 3.39 0.15
N VAL A 40 -6.16 2.61 -0.35
CA VAL A 40 -7.58 2.96 -0.39
C VAL A 40 -8.35 2.02 0.52
N VAL A 41 -9.19 2.60 1.38
CA VAL A 41 -10.12 1.88 2.25
C VAL A 41 -11.54 2.30 1.92
N PHE A 42 -12.50 1.40 2.16
CA PHE A 42 -13.89 1.60 1.77
C PHE A 42 -14.81 1.44 2.97
N GLN A 43 -15.77 2.34 3.12
CA GLN A 43 -16.79 2.22 4.15
C GLN A 43 -17.63 0.96 3.90
N GLY A 44 -17.77 0.12 4.93
CA GLY A 44 -18.48 -1.17 4.84
C GLY A 44 -17.59 -2.35 4.44
N GLU A 45 -16.34 -2.12 4.06
CA GLU A 45 -15.34 -3.16 3.74
C GLU A 45 -14.17 -3.08 4.73
N GLU A 46 -14.42 -3.47 5.98
CA GLU A 46 -13.44 -3.37 7.07
C GLU A 46 -12.22 -4.29 6.89
N ASP A 47 -12.34 -5.27 6.00
CA ASP A 47 -11.32 -6.28 5.70
C ASP A 47 -10.67 -6.10 4.32
N LEU A 48 -10.68 -4.87 3.79
CA LEU A 48 -10.13 -4.56 2.47
C LEU A 48 -9.30 -3.27 2.49
N ILE A 49 -8.07 -3.41 2.03
CA ILE A 49 -7.22 -2.30 1.59
C ILE A 49 -6.85 -2.58 0.14
N VAL A 50 -7.00 -1.58 -0.73
CA VAL A 50 -6.48 -1.65 -2.10
C VAL A 50 -5.28 -0.71 -2.23
N GLY A 51 -4.11 -1.27 -2.47
CA GLY A 51 -2.86 -0.53 -2.63
C GLY A 51 -2.44 -0.40 -4.09
N ALA A 52 -1.79 0.68 -4.48
CA ALA A 52 -1.19 0.82 -5.81
C ALA A 52 0.09 1.65 -5.79
N ARG A 53 1.06 1.24 -6.62
CA ARG A 53 2.37 1.86 -6.72
C ARG A 53 2.68 2.27 -8.15
N ARG A 54 3.15 3.51 -8.32
CA ARG A 54 3.88 3.98 -9.50
C ARG A 54 4.86 5.09 -9.11
N GLY A 55 6.15 4.92 -9.33
CA GLY A 55 7.23 5.84 -8.95
C GLY A 55 7.58 5.85 -7.47
N SER A 56 6.60 6.01 -6.57
CA SER A 56 6.84 6.11 -5.11
C SER A 56 6.84 4.72 -4.44
N PRO A 57 7.65 4.49 -3.39
CA PRO A 57 7.74 3.18 -2.74
C PRO A 57 6.45 2.83 -1.99
N LEU A 58 6.09 1.54 -2.03
CA LEU A 58 4.98 0.97 -1.29
C LEU A 58 5.31 -0.48 -0.93
N ALA A 59 4.95 -0.89 0.28
CA ALA A 59 5.31 -2.18 0.83
C ALA A 59 4.15 -2.78 1.63
N VAL A 60 3.99 -4.11 1.51
CA VAL A 60 3.03 -4.91 2.27
C VAL A 60 3.77 -5.61 3.41
N GLY A 61 3.32 -5.40 4.64
CA GLY A 61 3.81 -6.06 5.83
C GLY A 61 2.94 -7.26 6.23
N TYR A 62 3.57 -8.38 6.60
CA TYR A 62 2.91 -9.62 7.00
C TYR A 62 3.04 -9.82 8.51
N GLY A 63 1.98 -9.52 9.25
CA GLY A 63 1.90 -9.76 10.70
C GLY A 63 1.38 -11.15 11.07
N ASP A 64 1.14 -11.34 12.35
CA ASP A 64 0.38 -12.49 12.86
C ASP A 64 -1.10 -12.10 12.97
N GLY A 65 -1.95 -12.71 12.13
CA GLY A 65 -3.38 -12.41 12.07
C GLY A 65 -3.77 -11.03 11.52
N ALA A 66 -2.81 -10.30 10.94
CA ALA A 66 -3.03 -8.99 10.33
C ALA A 66 -2.05 -8.71 9.18
N MET A 67 -2.50 -7.91 8.21
CA MET A 67 -1.71 -7.41 7.09
C MET A 67 -1.60 -5.89 7.18
N TYR A 68 -0.48 -5.35 6.71
CA TYR A 68 -0.17 -3.92 6.80
C TYR A 68 0.25 -3.37 5.44
N LEU A 69 -0.01 -2.08 5.22
CA LEU A 69 0.46 -1.35 4.05
C LEU A 69 1.22 -0.11 4.54
N GLY A 70 2.42 0.11 4.01
CA GLY A 70 3.28 1.23 4.40
C GLY A 70 4.17 1.70 3.27
N SER A 71 4.69 2.93 3.37
CA SER A 71 5.60 3.51 2.37
C SER A 71 6.95 2.80 2.30
N ASP A 72 7.39 2.21 3.40
CA ASP A 72 8.68 1.57 3.55
C ASP A 72 8.70 0.56 4.72
N ALA A 73 9.83 -0.13 4.89
CA ALA A 73 10.00 -1.12 5.95
C ALA A 73 10.12 -0.51 7.36
N PHE A 74 10.55 0.76 7.51
CA PHE A 74 10.66 1.39 8.83
C PHE A 74 9.27 1.71 9.40
N ALA A 75 8.34 2.19 8.56
CA ALA A 75 6.95 2.41 8.94
C ALA A 75 6.27 1.10 9.38
N LEU A 76 6.66 -0.02 8.78
CA LEU A 76 6.13 -1.35 9.08
C LEU A 76 6.83 -2.04 10.26
N ALA A 77 8.06 -1.64 10.58
CA ALA A 77 8.92 -2.30 11.58
C ALA A 77 8.28 -2.50 12.97
N PRO A 78 7.46 -1.57 13.51
CA PRO A 78 6.79 -1.79 14.79
C PRO A 78 5.74 -2.92 14.76
N MET A 79 5.25 -3.26 13.57
CA MET A 79 4.16 -4.24 13.38
C MET A 79 4.68 -5.58 12.87
N THR A 80 5.70 -5.57 11.99
CA THR A 80 6.31 -6.77 11.42
C THR A 80 7.66 -6.48 10.78
N ASN A 81 8.52 -7.50 10.73
CA ASN A 81 9.77 -7.50 9.96
C ASN A 81 9.66 -8.26 8.63
N ARG A 82 8.50 -8.84 8.31
CA ARG A 82 8.25 -9.59 7.07
C ARG A 82 7.57 -8.64 6.10
N VAL A 83 8.26 -8.28 5.02
CA VAL A 83 7.80 -7.24 4.09
C VAL A 83 7.96 -7.68 2.64
N THR A 84 6.96 -7.41 1.81
CA THR A 84 7.04 -7.46 0.36
C THR A 84 7.03 -6.04 -0.19
N PHE A 85 8.03 -5.69 -0.99
CA PHE A 85 8.00 -4.44 -1.74
C PHE A 85 7.25 -4.67 -3.04
N LEU A 86 6.29 -3.79 -3.34
CA LEU A 86 5.59 -3.81 -4.63
C LEU A 86 6.55 -3.32 -5.71
N ASP A 87 6.49 -3.88 -6.91
CA ASP A 87 7.23 -3.35 -8.05
C ASP A 87 6.50 -2.15 -8.67
N ASP A 88 7.16 -1.46 -9.60
CA ASP A 88 6.54 -0.32 -10.27
C ASP A 88 5.37 -0.76 -11.15
N GLY A 89 4.20 -0.11 -10.98
CA GLY A 89 2.96 -0.47 -11.66
C GLY A 89 2.17 -1.61 -11.00
N ASP A 90 2.67 -2.18 -9.90
CA ASP A 90 1.91 -3.16 -9.12
C ASP A 90 0.76 -2.50 -8.36
N TRP A 91 -0.30 -3.27 -8.20
CA TRP A 91 -1.39 -2.98 -7.28
C TRP A 91 -1.78 -4.24 -6.51
N ALA A 92 -2.35 -4.07 -5.34
CA ALA A 92 -2.59 -5.15 -4.40
C ALA A 92 -3.99 -5.05 -3.78
N GLU A 93 -4.68 -6.18 -3.74
CA GLU A 93 -5.85 -6.41 -2.90
C GLU A 93 -5.37 -7.05 -1.60
N ILE A 94 -5.53 -6.36 -0.49
CA ILE A 94 -5.01 -6.76 0.82
C ILE A 94 -6.20 -6.98 1.75
N ARG A 95 -6.30 -8.18 2.29
CA ARG A 95 -7.27 -8.57 3.34
C ARG A 95 -6.50 -8.98 4.60
N ARG A 96 -7.20 -9.24 5.70
CA ARG A 96 -6.55 -9.66 6.96
C ARG A 96 -5.69 -10.92 6.82
N ASP A 97 -6.10 -11.86 5.97
CA ASP A 97 -5.48 -13.18 5.84
C ASP A 97 -4.75 -13.41 4.51
N SER A 98 -4.89 -12.51 3.56
CA SER A 98 -4.45 -12.73 2.18
C SER A 98 -4.04 -11.43 1.49
N VAL A 99 -3.12 -11.57 0.55
CA VAL A 99 -2.76 -10.50 -0.39
C VAL A 99 -2.70 -11.08 -1.79
N THR A 100 -3.35 -10.39 -2.72
CA THR A 100 -3.23 -10.67 -4.16
C THR A 100 -2.57 -9.47 -4.81
N ILE A 101 -1.37 -9.67 -5.34
CA ILE A 101 -0.63 -8.63 -6.07
C ILE A 101 -0.82 -8.88 -7.55
N ARG A 102 -1.08 -7.82 -8.30
CA ARG A 102 -1.20 -7.84 -9.75
C ARG A 102 -0.28 -6.80 -10.36
N ASN A 103 0.32 -7.14 -11.49
CA ASN A 103 1.13 -6.20 -12.25
C ASN A 103 0.24 -5.21 -13.03
N ALA A 104 0.87 -4.28 -13.77
CA ALA A 104 0.17 -3.31 -14.61
C ALA A 104 -0.70 -3.96 -15.73
N ALA A 105 -0.33 -5.17 -16.19
CA ALA A 105 -1.10 -5.92 -17.18
C ALA A 105 -2.33 -6.64 -16.56
N GLY A 106 -2.44 -6.66 -15.23
CA GLY A 106 -3.53 -7.31 -14.50
C GLY A 106 -3.26 -8.77 -14.10
N ASP A 107 -2.09 -9.32 -14.48
CA ASP A 107 -1.70 -10.67 -14.13
C ASP A 107 -1.39 -10.77 -12.64
N VAL A 108 -1.86 -11.85 -12.00
CA VAL A 108 -1.47 -12.16 -10.62
C VAL A 108 0.01 -12.52 -10.59
N VAL A 109 0.74 -11.89 -9.70
CA VAL A 109 2.20 -12.05 -9.59
C VAL A 109 2.61 -12.33 -8.16
N GLU A 110 3.61 -13.19 -8.00
CA GLU A 110 4.24 -13.42 -6.72
C GLU A 110 5.40 -12.44 -6.53
N ARG A 111 5.51 -11.91 -5.31
CA ARG A 111 6.61 -11.04 -4.90
C ARG A 111 7.27 -11.64 -3.66
N PRO A 112 8.61 -11.63 -3.58
CA PRO A 112 9.30 -12.28 -2.48
C PRO A 112 9.07 -11.55 -1.16
N ILE A 113 8.71 -12.31 -0.13
CA ILE A 113 8.72 -11.82 1.25
C ILE A 113 10.17 -11.73 1.72
N LYS A 114 10.59 -10.54 2.11
CA LYS A 114 11.91 -10.26 2.70
C LYS A 114 11.78 -10.08 4.20
N ILE A 115 12.77 -10.57 4.94
CA ILE A 115 12.95 -10.22 6.35
C ILE A 115 13.79 -8.96 6.40
N THR A 116 13.29 -7.91 7.03
CA THR A 116 13.95 -6.61 7.14
C THR A 116 14.44 -6.37 8.55
N ASP A 117 15.70 -5.96 8.71
CA ASP A 117 16.28 -5.59 10.01
C ASP A 117 15.92 -4.15 10.43
N ALA A 118 14.93 -3.52 9.78
CA ALA A 118 14.52 -2.14 10.01
C ALA A 118 14.17 -1.83 11.48
N SER A 119 13.71 -2.83 12.24
CA SER A 119 13.45 -2.69 13.68
C SER A 119 14.73 -2.54 14.51
N SER A 120 15.85 -3.15 14.11
CA SER A 120 17.16 -2.99 14.77
C SER A 120 17.84 -1.67 14.40
N GLN A 121 17.42 -1.08 13.27
CA GLN A 121 17.86 0.22 12.78
C GLN A 121 16.86 1.34 13.08
N LEU A 122 15.81 1.10 13.87
CA LEU A 122 15.00 2.17 14.45
C LEU A 122 15.96 3.01 15.29
N VAL A 123 16.51 4.05 14.66
CA VAL A 123 17.55 4.90 15.21
C VAL A 123 16.93 5.56 16.43
N ASP A 124 17.28 5.06 17.60
CA ASP A 124 17.07 5.78 18.83
C ASP A 124 18.01 7.00 18.80
N LYS A 125 17.52 8.17 19.22
CA LYS A 125 18.40 9.32 19.46
C LYS A 125 19.45 9.01 20.54
N GLY A 126 19.28 7.91 21.27
CA GLY A 126 20.09 7.58 22.42
C GLY A 126 20.07 8.75 23.40
N ASN A 127 21.25 9.23 23.82
CA ASN A 127 21.36 10.40 24.69
C ASN A 127 21.47 11.75 23.94
N HIS A 128 21.23 11.80 22.63
CA HIS A 128 21.33 13.03 21.86
C HIS A 128 19.98 13.78 21.79
N ARG A 129 20.03 15.12 21.85
CA ARG A 129 18.81 15.94 21.77
C ARG A 129 18.17 15.94 20.36
N HIS A 130 18.98 15.80 19.31
CA HIS A 130 18.56 15.93 17.92
C HIS A 130 19.18 14.80 17.07
N PHE A 131 18.50 14.41 15.97
CA PHE A 131 19.00 13.42 15.00
C PHE A 131 20.11 13.98 14.08
N MET A 132 20.22 15.31 14.00
CA MET A 132 21.31 16.02 13.32
C MET A 132 22.20 16.68 14.36
N ALA A 133 23.51 16.72 14.07
CA ALA A 133 24.49 17.49 14.83
C ALA A 133 24.33 19.00 14.60
#